data_AF-A0A854DW07-F1
#
_entry.id   AF-A0A854DW07-F1
#
_cell.length_a   1.000
_cell.length_b   1.000
_cell.length_c   1.000
_cell.angle_alpha   90.00
_cell.angle_beta   90.00
_cell.angle_gamma   90.00
#
_symmetry.space_group_name_H-M   'P 1'
#
loop_
_entity.id
_entity.type
_entity.pdbx_description
1 polymer ?
#
loop_
_entity_poly.entity_id
_entity_poly.type
_entity_poly.pdbx_seq_one_letter_code
_entity_poly.pdbx_strand_id
1 'polypeptide(L)'
;HIPPNRLIDWVGFKNFLNIFFLGSYRETFVNVLGWTVIWTICATTLQIILGIVTALFVNQDFIKGKRIFRMIFLFPWAVPAFITIMSFSNMFNDSIGAVNAQVIPLFNHLPFVELAAIAWKTDPFWTKTALIMIQPWLGFPYIYAM
;
A
#
# COMPACT_ATOMS: atom_id res chain seq x y z
N HIS A 1 49.18 8.01 -5.48
CA HIS A 1 47.88 8.43 -6.05
C HIS A 1 47.47 9.74 -5.41
N ILE A 2 47.46 10.85 -6.16
CA ILE A 2 47.00 12.15 -5.65
C ILE A 2 45.46 12.07 -5.66
N PRO A 3 44.77 12.34 -4.53
CA PRO A 3 43.32 12.37 -4.54
C PRO A 3 42.84 13.50 -5.46
N PRO A 4 41.81 13.27 -6.30
CA PRO A 4 41.33 14.26 -7.25
C PRO A 4 40.90 15.55 -6.53
N ASN A 5 41.26 16.70 -7.12
CA ASN A 5 41.02 18.04 -6.57
C ASN A 5 39.53 18.43 -6.52
N ARG A 6 38.64 17.60 -7.10
CA ARG A 6 37.19 17.71 -7.01
C ARG A 6 36.59 16.34 -6.73
N LEU A 7 35.76 16.26 -5.69
CA LEU A 7 35.05 15.04 -5.28
C LEU A 7 33.73 14.84 -6.06
N ILE A 8 33.24 15.88 -6.74
CA ILE A 8 31.98 15.89 -7.48
C ILE A 8 32.17 16.67 -8.79
N ASP A 9 31.78 16.06 -9.90
CA ASP A 9 31.83 16.65 -11.24
C ASP A 9 30.43 16.99 -11.76
N TRP A 10 30.30 18.12 -12.45
CA TRP A 10 29.07 18.47 -13.16
C TRP A 10 28.93 17.62 -14.42
N VAL A 11 27.90 16.78 -14.47
CA VAL A 11 27.67 15.81 -15.56
C VAL A 11 26.55 16.21 -16.53
N GLY A 12 25.96 17.40 -16.36
CA GLY A 12 24.85 17.89 -17.18
C GLY A 12 23.70 16.88 -17.27
N PHE A 13 23.25 16.58 -18.49
CA PHE A 13 22.14 15.64 -18.75
C PHE A 13 22.56 14.17 -18.84
N LYS A 14 23.84 13.83 -18.63
CA LYS A 14 24.36 12.48 -18.81
C LYS A 14 23.59 11.44 -17.99
N ASN A 15 23.21 11.76 -16.76
CA ASN A 15 22.43 10.87 -15.90
C ASN A 15 21.02 10.59 -16.43
N PHE A 16 20.34 11.59 -17.02
CA PHE A 16 19.00 11.40 -17.60
C PHE A 16 19.06 10.54 -18.85
N LEU A 17 20.04 10.79 -19.73
CA LEU A 17 20.25 10.00 -20.93
C LEU A 17 20.62 8.55 -20.57
N ASN A 18 21.46 8.36 -19.55
CA ASN A 18 21.85 7.04 -19.05
C ASN A 18 20.65 6.15 -18.67
N ILE A 19 19.54 6.72 -18.18
CA ILE A 19 18.32 5.96 -17.87
C ILE A 19 17.72 5.32 -19.14
N PHE A 20 17.83 5.98 -20.29
CA PHE A 20 17.24 5.49 -21.55
C PHE A 20 18.21 4.68 -22.41
N PHE A 21 19.51 4.96 -22.34
CA PHE A 21 20.52 4.33 -23.20
C PHE A 21 21.24 3.14 -22.56
N LEU A 22 21.30 3.04 -21.22
CA LEU A 22 21.84 1.85 -20.55
C LEU A 22 20.71 0.85 -20.31
N GLY A 23 20.84 -0.35 -20.90
CA GLY A 23 19.79 -1.37 -20.89
C GLY A 23 19.29 -1.73 -19.48
N SER A 24 20.20 -1.87 -18.51
CA SER A 24 19.85 -2.20 -17.12
C SER A 24 19.05 -1.11 -16.39
N TYR A 25 19.39 0.16 -16.60
CA TYR A 25 18.65 1.28 -16.01
C TYR A 25 17.29 1.47 -16.67
N ARG A 26 17.20 1.28 -17.99
CA ARG A 26 15.95 1.40 -18.72
C ARG A 26 14.93 0.37 -18.27
N GLU A 27 15.33 -0.90 -18.19
CA GLU A 27 14.43 -1.98 -17.76
C GLU A 27 13.93 -1.75 -16.33
N THR A 28 14.85 -1.44 -15.40
CA THR A 28 14.50 -1.13 -14.01
C THR A 28 13.55 0.07 -13.94
N PHE A 29 13.83 1.15 -14.69
CA PHE A 29 13.01 2.34 -14.72
C PHE A 29 11.59 2.05 -15.23
N VAL A 30 11.45 1.35 -16.36
CA VAL A 30 10.14 1.01 -16.93
C VAL A 30 9.35 0.11 -15.99
N ASN A 31 10.00 -0.87 -15.36
CA ASN A 31 9.36 -1.78 -14.41
C ASN A 31 8.87 -1.06 -13.15
N VAL A 32 9.70 -0.18 -12.57
CA VAL A 32 9.33 0.61 -11.39
C VAL A 32 8.25 1.63 -11.74
N LEU A 33 8.39 2.37 -12.83
CA LEU A 33 7.40 3.35 -13.27
C LEU A 33 6.05 2.69 -13.56
N GLY A 34 6.05 1.58 -14.29
CA GLY A 34 4.84 0.81 -14.57
C GLY A 34 4.15 0.36 -13.30
N TRP A 35 4.92 -0.15 -12.32
CA TRP A 35 4.38 -0.47 -11.00
C TRP A 35 3.82 0.75 -10.27
N THR A 36 4.53 1.89 -10.25
CA THR A 36 4.06 3.12 -9.62
C THR A 36 2.73 3.58 -10.20
N VAL A 37 2.56 3.50 -11.53
CA VAL A 37 1.31 3.85 -12.22
C VAL A 37 0.18 2.90 -11.81
N ILE A 38 0.41 1.57 -11.88
CA ILE A 38 -0.57 0.56 -11.49
C ILE A 38 -0.99 0.76 -10.03
N TRP A 39 -0.01 0.88 -9.14
CA TRP A 39 -0.25 1.10 -7.71
C TRP A 39 -1.06 2.38 -7.49
N THR A 40 -0.69 3.49 -8.12
CA THR A 40 -1.39 4.78 -7.96
C THR A 40 -2.84 4.67 -8.39
N ILE A 41 -3.12 4.09 -9.57
CA ILE A 41 -4.49 3.95 -10.09
C ILE A 41 -5.30 3.03 -9.18
N CYS A 42 -4.80 1.83 -8.88
CA CYS A 42 -5.51 0.86 -8.06
C CYS A 42 -5.76 1.38 -6.63
N ALA A 43 -4.72 1.89 -5.96
CA ALA A 43 -4.83 2.39 -4.59
C ALA A 43 -5.79 3.59 -4.50
N THR A 44 -5.64 4.57 -5.38
CA THR A 44 -6.48 5.78 -5.37
C THR A 44 -7.94 5.46 -5.68
N THR A 45 -8.19 4.60 -6.68
CA THR A 45 -9.56 4.21 -7.04
C THR A 45 -10.25 3.49 -5.86
N LEU A 46 -9.59 2.51 -5.26
CA LEU A 46 -10.14 1.77 -4.13
C LEU A 46 -10.38 2.68 -2.91
N GLN A 47 -9.45 3.59 -2.63
CA GLN A 47 -9.58 4.59 -1.56
C GLN A 47 -10.79 5.51 -1.78
N ILE A 48 -10.98 6.00 -3.00
CA ILE A 48 -12.12 6.87 -3.35
C ILE A 48 -13.43 6.11 -3.21
N ILE A 49 -13.52 4.89 -3.74
CA ILE A 49 -14.72 4.06 -3.65
C ILE A 49 -15.07 3.83 -2.17
N LEU A 50 -14.10 3.41 -1.35
CA LEU A 50 -14.35 3.15 0.07
C LEU A 50 -14.75 4.42 0.84
N GLY A 51 -14.11 5.55 0.55
CA GLY A 51 -14.45 6.84 1.15
C GLY A 51 -15.88 7.28 0.82
N ILE A 52 -16.28 7.19 -0.45
CA ILE A 52 -17.64 7.54 -0.89
C ILE A 52 -18.67 6.59 -0.29
N VAL A 53 -18.42 5.27 -0.33
CA VAL A 53 -19.34 4.26 0.23
C VAL A 53 -19.56 4.50 1.72
N THR A 54 -18.50 4.74 2.49
CA THR A 54 -18.60 5.02 3.93
C THR A 54 -19.29 6.36 4.22
N ALA A 55 -19.07 7.39 3.39
CA ALA A 55 -19.75 8.68 3.51
C ALA A 55 -21.25 8.55 3.26
N LEU A 56 -21.63 7.89 2.17
CA LEU A 56 -23.03 7.60 1.85
C LEU A 56 -23.69 6.78 2.95
N PHE A 57 -22.99 5.78 3.50
CA PHE A 57 -23.49 4.93 4.58
C PHE A 57 -23.83 5.74 5.84
N VAL A 58 -22.91 6.56 6.36
CA VAL A 58 -23.16 7.36 7.58
C VAL A 58 -24.27 8.39 7.39
N ASN A 59 -24.45 8.89 6.16
CA ASN A 59 -25.43 9.92 5.87
C ASN A 59 -26.86 9.40 5.70
N GLN A 60 -27.07 8.08 5.56
CA GLN A 60 -28.42 7.51 5.49
C GLN A 60 -29.27 7.76 6.75
N ASP A 61 -30.55 8.08 6.60
CA ASP A 61 -31.44 8.46 7.70
C ASP A 61 -31.79 7.30 8.65
N PHE A 62 -31.79 6.06 8.15
CA PHE A 62 -32.08 4.88 8.96
C PHE A 62 -30.92 4.45 9.87
N ILE A 63 -29.72 5.01 9.68
CA ILE A 63 -28.55 4.66 10.49
C ILE A 63 -28.64 5.34 11.85
N LYS A 64 -28.82 4.52 12.89
CA LYS A 64 -28.78 4.94 14.29
C LYS A 64 -27.33 4.96 14.78
N GLY A 65 -26.99 5.92 15.63
CA GLY A 65 -25.63 6.00 16.20
C GLY A 65 -24.57 6.57 15.24
N LYS A 66 -24.94 7.45 14.31
CA LYS A 66 -24.04 8.10 13.34
C LYS A 66 -22.73 8.63 13.95
N ARG A 67 -22.78 9.12 15.20
CA ARG A 67 -21.60 9.62 15.92
C ARG A 67 -20.52 8.55 16.12
N ILE A 68 -20.91 7.32 16.46
CA ILE A 68 -19.97 6.20 16.68
C ILE A 68 -19.32 5.79 15.36
N PHE A 69 -20.12 5.64 14.30
CA PHE A 69 -19.60 5.31 12.97
C PHE A 69 -18.60 6.35 12.45
N ARG A 70 -18.89 7.66 12.63
CA ARG A 70 -17.95 8.74 12.31
C ARG A 70 -16.60 8.58 13.02
N MET A 71 -16.63 8.24 14.32
CA MET A 71 -15.41 8.03 15.10
C MET A 71 -14.61 6.83 14.60
N ILE A 72 -15.29 5.70 14.33
CA ILE A 72 -14.65 4.48 13.82
C ILE A 72 -14.01 4.73 12.44
N PHE A 73 -14.71 5.41 11.53
CA PHE A 73 -14.22 5.66 10.18
C PHE A 73 -13.08 6.67 10.13
N LEU A 74 -12.97 7.57 11.11
CA LEU A 74 -11.83 8.50 11.24
C LEU A 74 -10.63 7.89 11.98
N PHE A 75 -10.80 6.75 12.65
CA PHE A 75 -9.75 6.13 13.47
C PHE A 75 -8.46 5.81 12.69
N PRO A 76 -8.50 5.24 11.46
CA PRO A 76 -7.28 4.90 10.73
C PRO A 76 -6.38 6.11 10.44
N TRP A 77 -6.97 7.29 10.28
CA TRP A 77 -6.24 8.55 10.03
C TRP A 77 -5.78 9.24 11.33
N ALA A 78 -6.36 8.90 12.48
CA ALA A 78 -5.92 9.42 13.77
C ALA A 78 -4.56 8.85 14.22
N VAL A 79 -4.17 7.68 13.70
CA VAL A 79 -2.90 7.02 14.03
C VAL A 79 -1.82 7.48 13.04
N PRO A 80 -0.60 7.82 13.51
CA PRO A 80 0.51 8.19 12.63
C PRO A 80 0.84 7.08 11.62
N ALA A 81 0.90 7.45 10.33
CA ALA A 81 1.08 6.50 9.23
C ALA A 81 2.31 5.58 9.38
N PHE A 82 3.42 6.10 9.90
CA PHE A 82 4.64 5.32 10.12
C PHE A 82 4.41 4.10 11.03
N ILE A 83 3.75 4.32 12.17
CA ILE A 83 3.45 3.24 13.13
C ILE A 83 2.53 2.23 12.48
N THR A 84 1.50 2.69 11.78
CA THR A 84 0.54 1.80 11.12
C THR A 84 1.19 0.93 10.04
N ILE A 85 2.04 1.52 9.20
CA ILE A 85 2.77 0.78 8.15
C ILE A 85 3.69 -0.26 8.79
N MET A 86 4.37 0.08 9.89
CA MET A 86 5.24 -0.87 10.59
C MET A 86 4.44 -2.01 11.22
N SER A 87 3.28 -1.73 11.79
CA SER A 87 2.34 -2.73 12.30
C SER A 87 1.86 -3.68 11.20
N PHE A 88 1.40 -3.15 10.05
CA PHE A 88 1.02 -3.99 8.91
C PHE A 88 2.21 -4.80 8.39
N SER A 89 3.41 -4.22 8.28
CA SER A 89 4.61 -4.97 7.89
C SER A 89 4.88 -6.16 8.80
N ASN A 90 4.66 -6.02 10.12
CA ASN A 90 4.79 -7.15 11.05
C ASN A 90 3.66 -8.19 10.87
N MET A 91 2.42 -7.73 10.64
CA MET A 91 1.28 -8.61 10.39
C MET A 91 1.43 -9.44 9.11
N PHE A 92 2.05 -8.86 8.07
CA PHE A 92 2.36 -9.51 6.80
C PHE A 92 3.73 -10.22 6.82
N ASN A 93 4.26 -10.62 7.98
CA ASN A 93 5.43 -11.48 8.03
C ASN A 93 5.09 -12.91 7.52
N ASP A 94 5.95 -13.48 6.68
CA ASP A 94 5.71 -14.76 6.01
C ASP A 94 5.56 -15.94 6.98
N SER A 95 6.29 -15.95 8.10
CA SER A 95 6.33 -17.10 9.02
C SER A 95 5.49 -16.93 10.27
N ILE A 96 5.52 -15.74 10.88
CA ILE A 96 4.88 -15.47 12.20
C ILE A 96 3.86 -14.32 12.13
N GLY A 97 3.56 -13.81 10.94
CA GLY A 97 2.64 -12.71 10.76
C GLY A 97 1.21 -13.10 11.12
N ALA A 98 0.47 -12.18 11.75
CA ALA A 98 -0.94 -12.37 12.11
C ALA A 98 -1.81 -12.75 10.90
N VAL A 99 -1.46 -12.30 9.68
CA VAL A 99 -2.23 -12.64 8.48
C VAL A 99 -2.14 -14.13 8.15
N ASN A 100 -0.94 -14.71 8.15
CA ASN A 100 -0.76 -16.15 7.90
C ASN A 100 -1.17 -17.01 9.10
N ALA A 101 -0.94 -16.54 10.32
CA ALA A 101 -1.18 -17.33 11.53
C ALA A 101 -2.64 -17.31 12.02
N GLN A 102 -3.41 -16.26 11.70
CA GLN A 102 -4.75 -16.07 12.25
C GLN A 102 -5.79 -15.78 11.15
N VAL A 103 -5.50 -14.83 10.26
CA VAL A 103 -6.49 -14.37 9.27
C VAL A 103 -6.76 -15.44 8.21
N ILE A 104 -5.73 -16.03 7.61
CA ILE A 104 -5.88 -17.11 6.62
C ILE A 104 -6.58 -18.34 7.22
N PRO A 105 -6.16 -18.86 8.39
CA PRO A 105 -6.87 -19.95 9.06
C PRO A 105 -8.34 -19.61 9.37
N LEU A 106 -8.64 -18.36 9.77
CA LEU A 106 -10.01 -17.91 9.99
C LEU A 106 -10.85 -18.03 8.72
N PHE A 107 -10.32 -17.66 7.57
CA PHE A 107 -11.01 -17.81 6.29
C PHE A 107 -11.15 -19.27 5.86
N ASN A 108 -10.21 -20.14 6.21
CA ASN A 108 -10.29 -21.58 5.93
C ASN A 108 -11.38 -22.31 6.75
N HIS A 109 -11.98 -21.65 7.75
CA HIS A 109 -13.17 -22.17 8.42
C HIS A 109 -14.46 -21.96 7.60
N LEU A 110 -14.43 -21.12 6.56
CA LEU A 110 -15.57 -20.97 5.66
C LEU A 110 -15.65 -22.15 4.70
N PRO A 111 -16.86 -22.66 4.40
CA PRO A 111 -17.02 -23.72 3.44
C PRO A 111 -16.51 -23.26 2.06
N PHE A 112 -15.84 -24.17 1.34
CA PHE A 112 -15.28 -23.95 -0.01
C PHE A 112 -14.08 -22.99 -0.11
N VAL A 113 -13.39 -22.67 1.00
CA VAL A 113 -12.19 -21.84 1.01
C VAL A 113 -11.02 -22.62 1.61
N GLU A 114 -9.97 -22.85 0.80
CA GLU A 114 -8.70 -23.41 1.27
C GLU A 114 -7.54 -22.53 0.76
N LEU A 115 -6.98 -21.75 1.67
CA LEU A 115 -5.86 -20.85 1.44
C LEU A 115 -4.62 -21.39 2.17
N ALA A 116 -3.53 -21.58 1.43
CA ALA A 116 -2.22 -21.86 2.00
C ALA A 116 -1.61 -20.58 2.60
N ALA A 117 -0.55 -20.75 3.42
CA ALA A 117 0.23 -19.61 3.88
C ALA A 117 0.84 -18.85 2.68
N ILE A 118 0.73 -17.52 2.69
CA ILE A 118 1.15 -16.67 1.58
C ILE A 118 2.49 -16.01 1.91
N ALA A 119 3.42 -16.01 0.95
CA ALA A 119 4.71 -15.35 1.08
C ALA A 119 4.61 -13.83 0.82
N TRP A 120 3.95 -13.12 1.72
CA TRP A 120 3.63 -11.69 1.61
C TRP A 120 4.82 -10.76 1.38
N LYS A 121 6.02 -11.09 1.90
CA LYS A 121 7.25 -10.27 1.76
C LYS A 121 8.24 -10.83 0.75
N THR A 122 8.23 -12.14 0.53
CA THR A 122 9.20 -12.80 -0.34
C THR A 122 8.70 -12.88 -1.79
N ASP A 123 7.39 -13.01 -2.00
CA ASP A 123 6.79 -13.04 -3.34
C ASP A 123 6.41 -11.62 -3.80
N PRO A 124 6.96 -11.12 -4.94
CA PRO A 124 6.64 -9.80 -5.47
C PRO A 124 5.14 -9.59 -5.76
N PHE A 125 4.41 -10.62 -6.19
CA PHE A 125 2.98 -10.52 -6.49
C PHE A 125 2.18 -10.26 -5.21
N TRP A 126 2.43 -11.04 -4.16
CA TRP A 126 1.75 -10.89 -2.88
C TRP A 126 2.17 -9.62 -2.13
N THR A 127 3.43 -9.22 -2.26
CA THR A 127 3.92 -7.93 -1.74
C THR A 127 3.14 -6.76 -2.36
N LYS A 128 3.02 -6.75 -3.70
CA LYS A 128 2.26 -5.73 -4.44
C LYS A 128 0.78 -5.73 -4.05
N THR A 129 0.20 -6.92 -3.89
CA THR A 129 -1.19 -7.08 -3.45
C THR A 129 -1.41 -6.52 -2.05
N ALA A 130 -0.52 -6.83 -1.09
CA ALA A 130 -0.58 -6.29 0.27
C ALA A 130 -0.50 -4.75 0.28
N LEU A 131 0.41 -4.17 -0.50
CA LEU A 131 0.54 -2.71 -0.62
C LEU A 131 -0.73 -2.05 -1.15
N ILE A 132 -1.41 -2.67 -2.11
CA ILE A 132 -2.70 -2.17 -2.63
C ILE A 132 -3.80 -2.35 -1.58
N MET A 133 -3.85 -3.46 -0.83
CA MET A 133 -4.88 -3.70 0.20
C MET A 133 -4.78 -2.74 1.39
N ILE A 134 -3.57 -2.39 1.81
CA ILE A 134 -3.35 -1.48 2.93
C ILE A 134 -3.77 -0.04 2.58
N GLN A 135 -3.64 0.36 1.30
CA GLN A 135 -3.85 1.76 0.93
C GLN A 135 -5.26 2.31 1.14
N PRO A 136 -6.33 1.60 0.76
CA PRO A 136 -7.69 2.02 1.06
C PRO A 136 -7.88 2.25 2.56
N TRP A 137 -7.37 1.34 3.41
CA TRP A 137 -7.48 1.47 4.87
C TRP A 137 -6.82 2.75 5.40
N LEU A 138 -5.63 3.08 4.89
CA LEU A 138 -4.91 4.30 5.29
C LEU A 138 -5.57 5.58 4.78
N GLY A 139 -6.11 5.55 3.57
CA GLY A 139 -6.50 6.75 2.86
C GLY A 139 -8.00 7.06 2.86
N PHE A 140 -8.89 6.07 3.02
CA PHE A 140 -10.33 6.31 2.90
C PHE A 140 -10.87 7.36 3.90
N PRO A 141 -10.36 7.50 5.14
CA PRO A 141 -10.90 8.47 6.08
C PRO A 141 -10.76 9.91 5.59
N TYR A 142 -9.69 10.20 4.83
CA TYR A 142 -9.48 11.51 4.23
C TYR A 142 -10.55 11.81 3.18
N ILE A 143 -10.81 10.88 2.25
CA ILE A 143 -11.87 11.04 1.24
C ILE A 143 -13.26 11.10 1.89
N TYR A 144 -13.47 10.30 2.94
CA TYR A 144 -14.70 10.31 3.72
C TYR A 144 -14.97 11.66 4.41
N ALA A 145 -13.93 12.35 4.86
CA ALA A 145 -14.05 13.60 5.62
C ALA A 145 -14.15 14.87 4.75
N MET A 146 -13.76 14.77 3.47
CA MET A 146 -13.86 15.85 2.48
C MET A 146 -15.28 15.99 1.93
#